data_AF-A0A2W1L999-F1
#
_entry.id   AF-A0A2W1L999-F1
#
_cell.length_a   1.000
_cell.length_b   1.000
_cell.length_c   1.000
_cell.angle_alpha   90.00
_cell.angle_beta   90.00
_cell.angle_gamma   90.00
#
_symmetry.space_group_name_H-M   'P 1'
#
loop_
_entity.id
_entity.type
_entity.pdbx_description
1 polymer ?
#
loop_
_entity_poly.entity_id
_entity_poly.type
_entity_poly.pdbx_seq_one_letter_code
_entity_poly.pdbx_strand_id
1 'polypeptide(L)'
;MPNSINRLFQACSPTEDQKAKMYRTIMEEQRRSSNNTIVSPAFSWKWWGRSAAAFAIIVVVSVYAFVSMKEEAAFALYAYGTDTEITDSGVELSTGIIKDDGSMQGQLLQFHVQGDDIEKIRFSSKHQYMDFTDWTGKRPERSMKKQFTVTYGASESDYDYLVINWHPELTIRELTDHPDRTIAGLSEELQQDLIVMEIEYRDGATATKAIYITLQNNGKISASLQDYIVTEEDAFVHSPSPGAIPQMKSKEAGEPQNMDSVEYTEEEIKAAEKIAWKYYTRFPKDREIVQLNHTDGFGQVSNFIPDEYKNWQIIVFQAYEKSMYPADTARHILLARENSSEEWIVINEGY
;
A
#
# COMPACT_ATOMS: atom_id res chain seq x y z
N MET A 1 4.19 -30.45 19.33
CA MET A 1 3.04 -29.55 19.59
C MET A 1 3.18 -28.35 18.66
N PRO A 2 2.21 -28.02 17.79
CA PRO A 2 2.36 -26.90 16.87
C PRO A 2 2.22 -25.57 17.61
N ASN A 3 3.13 -24.65 17.31
CA ASN A 3 3.35 -23.37 17.98
C ASN A 3 2.12 -22.45 17.85
N SER A 4 1.47 -22.14 18.97
CA SER A 4 0.20 -21.37 19.04
C SER A 4 0.30 -19.96 18.47
N ILE A 5 1.52 -19.41 18.40
CA ILE A 5 1.81 -18.07 17.87
C ILE A 5 1.71 -18.02 16.34
N ASN A 6 2.05 -19.11 15.64
CA ASN A 6 2.00 -19.14 14.17
C ASN A 6 0.56 -19.19 13.64
N ARG A 7 -0.37 -19.77 14.42
CA ARG A 7 -1.81 -19.70 14.14
C ARG A 7 -2.40 -18.32 14.40
N LEU A 8 -1.89 -17.59 15.39
CA LEU A 8 -2.30 -16.21 15.67
C LEU A 8 -1.80 -15.26 14.59
N PHE A 9 -0.59 -15.47 14.07
CA PHE A 9 -0.02 -14.66 13.00
C PHE A 9 -0.72 -14.89 11.64
N GLN A 10 -1.04 -16.14 11.30
CA GLN A 10 -1.85 -16.45 10.11
C GLN A 10 -3.35 -16.09 10.24
N ALA A 11 -3.83 -15.75 11.45
CA ALA A 11 -5.19 -15.28 11.66
C ALA A 11 -5.33 -13.74 11.53
N CYS A 12 -4.23 -13.01 11.38
CA CYS A 12 -4.23 -11.54 11.28
C CYS A 12 -4.27 -10.99 9.85
N SER A 13 -4.27 -11.86 8.84
CA SER A 13 -4.54 -11.48 7.44
C SER A 13 -5.63 -12.42 6.91
N PRO A 14 -6.78 -11.91 6.42
CA PRO A 14 -7.87 -12.77 5.98
C PRO A 14 -7.38 -13.73 4.89
N THR A 15 -7.53 -15.04 5.11
CA THR A 15 -7.32 -16.03 4.04
C THR A 15 -8.28 -15.77 2.89
N GLU A 16 -7.99 -16.23 1.67
CA GLU A 16 -8.89 -16.06 0.52
C GLU A 16 -10.32 -16.58 0.79
N ASP A 17 -10.45 -17.64 1.60
CA ASP A 17 -11.74 -18.13 2.08
C ASP A 17 -12.42 -17.18 3.08
N GLN A 18 -11.65 -16.51 3.94
CA GLN A 18 -12.17 -15.46 4.83
C GLN A 18 -12.57 -14.21 4.03
N LYS A 19 -11.81 -13.83 2.99
CA LYS A 19 -12.17 -12.75 2.06
C LYS A 19 -13.46 -13.08 1.29
N ALA A 20 -13.59 -14.30 0.79
CA ALA A 20 -14.81 -14.76 0.11
C ALA A 20 -16.03 -14.80 1.07
N LYS A 21 -15.81 -15.17 2.34
CA LYS A 21 -16.85 -15.17 3.37
C LYS A 21 -17.25 -13.75 3.80
N MET A 22 -16.28 -12.84 3.92
CA MET A 22 -16.53 -11.41 4.15
C MET A 22 -17.30 -10.81 2.98
N TYR A 23 -16.90 -11.07 1.74
CA TYR A 23 -17.60 -10.63 0.54
C TYR A 23 -19.07 -11.09 0.51
N ARG A 24 -19.35 -12.37 0.85
CA ARG A 24 -20.73 -12.86 0.95
C ARG A 24 -21.53 -12.19 2.07
N THR A 25 -20.91 -11.94 3.22
CA THR A 25 -21.55 -11.28 4.36
C THR A 25 -21.90 -9.82 4.02
N ILE A 26 -20.99 -9.11 3.34
CA ILE A 26 -21.18 -7.73 2.85
C ILE A 26 -22.34 -7.66 1.83
N MET A 27 -22.40 -8.60 0.89
CA MET A 27 -23.49 -8.63 -0.10
C MET A 27 -24.85 -8.96 0.52
N GLU A 28 -24.89 -9.75 1.61
CA GLU A 28 -26.11 -10.04 2.36
C GLU A 28 -26.57 -8.86 3.22
N GLU A 29 -25.65 -8.08 3.82
CA GLU A 29 -25.95 -6.88 4.58
C GLU A 29 -26.45 -5.73 3.70
N GLN A 30 -25.84 -5.51 2.53
CA GLN A 30 -26.35 -4.55 1.54
C GLN A 30 -27.77 -4.91 1.08
N ARG A 31 -28.06 -6.20 0.88
CA ARG A 31 -29.39 -6.69 0.48
C ARG A 31 -30.44 -6.54 1.60
N ARG A 32 -30.03 -6.53 2.87
CA ARG A 32 -30.91 -6.26 4.01
C ARG A 32 -31.16 -4.76 4.21
N SER A 33 -30.14 -3.92 3.99
CA SER A 33 -30.26 -2.46 4.09
C SER A 33 -31.24 -1.88 3.05
N SER A 34 -31.24 -2.39 1.82
CA SER A 34 -32.20 -1.94 0.79
C SER A 34 -33.68 -2.31 1.07
N ASN A 35 -33.96 -3.21 2.02
CA ASN A 35 -35.32 -3.68 2.33
C ASN A 35 -35.97 -2.97 3.53
N ASN A 36 -35.26 -2.07 4.23
CA ASN A 36 -35.83 -1.31 5.34
C ASN A 36 -36.26 0.09 4.88
N THR A 37 -37.43 0.18 4.25
CA THR A 37 -38.14 1.46 4.13
C THR A 37 -39.04 1.63 5.34
N ILE A 38 -38.70 2.54 6.26
CA ILE A 38 -39.61 2.97 7.34
C ILE A 38 -39.88 4.48 7.25
N VAL A 39 -41.04 4.77 6.66
CA VAL A 39 -42.11 5.69 7.10
C VAL A 39 -41.72 6.83 8.04
N SER A 40 -41.81 8.05 7.52
CA SER A 40 -41.77 9.31 8.28
C SER A 40 -43.12 9.60 8.97
N PRO A 41 -43.15 10.06 10.25
CA PRO A 41 -44.36 10.56 10.85
C PRO A 41 -44.54 12.04 10.52
N ALA A 42 -45.72 12.37 10.00
CA ALA A 42 -46.20 13.73 9.82
C ALA A 42 -46.36 14.43 11.19
N PHE A 43 -45.78 15.62 11.34
CA PHE A 43 -46.07 16.49 12.48
C PHE A 43 -46.63 17.84 12.02
N SER A 44 -47.73 18.21 12.67
CA SER A 44 -48.71 19.20 12.23
C SER A 44 -48.45 20.64 12.67
N TRP A 45 -48.96 21.54 11.85
CA TRP A 45 -48.96 23.01 11.87
C TRP A 45 -49.90 23.63 12.94
N LYS A 46 -49.46 24.66 13.70
CA LYS A 46 -50.15 25.98 13.94
C LYS A 46 -49.63 26.87 15.10
N TRP A 47 -49.12 28.06 14.70
CA TRP A 47 -49.29 29.46 15.21
C TRP A 47 -48.70 29.79 16.61
N TRP A 48 -48.14 30.97 16.98
CA TRP A 48 -48.18 32.41 16.62
C TRP A 48 -46.71 32.93 16.58
N GLY A 49 -46.24 33.84 15.72
CA GLY A 49 -46.75 35.20 15.50
C GLY A 49 -46.20 36.19 16.54
N ARG A 50 -44.92 36.62 16.41
CA ARG A 50 -44.34 37.93 16.81
C ARG A 50 -42.81 37.88 16.87
N SER A 51 -42.13 38.41 15.83
CA SER A 51 -40.88 39.21 15.89
C SER A 51 -40.22 39.28 14.51
N ALA A 52 -40.78 40.05 13.57
CA ALA A 52 -40.22 40.15 12.21
C ALA A 52 -38.80 40.77 12.18
N ALA A 53 -38.44 41.60 13.16
CA ALA A 53 -37.08 42.17 13.26
C ALA A 53 -36.07 41.21 13.91
N ALA A 54 -36.49 40.40 14.88
CA ALA A 54 -35.61 39.38 15.47
C ALA A 54 -35.47 38.15 14.55
N PHE A 55 -36.49 37.81 13.75
CA PHE A 55 -36.36 36.78 12.74
C PHE A 55 -35.42 37.17 11.61
N ALA A 56 -35.34 38.45 11.21
CA ALA A 56 -34.35 38.85 10.20
C ALA A 56 -32.92 38.74 10.72
N ILE A 57 -32.66 39.11 11.98
CA ILE A 57 -31.33 38.95 12.60
C ILE A 57 -31.05 37.49 12.92
N ILE A 58 -32.02 36.70 13.40
CA ILE A 58 -31.86 35.26 13.62
C ILE A 58 -31.68 34.55 12.29
N VAL A 59 -32.37 34.91 11.20
CA VAL A 59 -32.18 34.32 9.87
C VAL A 59 -30.84 34.76 9.27
N VAL A 60 -30.41 36.02 9.43
CA VAL A 60 -29.10 36.45 8.95
C VAL A 60 -27.98 35.84 9.80
N VAL A 61 -28.10 35.77 11.12
CA VAL A 61 -27.12 35.12 12.01
C VAL A 61 -27.19 33.59 11.88
N SER A 62 -28.34 32.98 11.60
CA SER A 62 -28.41 31.54 11.33
C SER A 62 -28.01 31.19 9.92
N VAL A 63 -28.16 32.07 8.92
CA VAL A 63 -27.58 31.90 7.58
C VAL A 63 -26.08 32.17 7.63
N TYR A 64 -25.59 33.17 8.37
CA TYR A 64 -24.15 33.40 8.55
C TYR A 64 -23.53 32.31 9.44
N ALA A 65 -24.23 31.81 10.46
CA ALA A 65 -23.77 30.66 11.25
C ALA A 65 -23.94 29.34 10.49
N PHE A 66 -24.91 29.15 9.59
CA PHE A 66 -24.95 27.95 8.72
C PHE A 66 -23.94 28.03 7.57
N VAL A 67 -23.59 29.22 7.09
CA VAL A 67 -22.59 29.42 6.03
C VAL A 67 -21.17 29.44 6.61
N SER A 68 -20.97 29.87 7.87
CA SER A 68 -19.70 29.79 8.59
C SER A 68 -19.55 28.54 9.48
N MET A 69 -20.56 27.67 9.61
CA MET A 69 -20.41 26.34 10.22
C MET A 69 -20.51 25.22 9.17
N LYS A 70 -19.92 25.47 8.00
CA LYS A 70 -19.37 24.44 7.10
C LYS A 70 -17.85 24.30 7.30
N GLU A 71 -17.33 24.70 8.46
CA GLU A 71 -15.95 24.45 8.84
C GLU A 71 -15.88 23.08 9.55
N GLU A 72 -14.93 22.26 9.10
CA GLU A 72 -14.49 20.97 9.69
C GLU A 72 -15.43 19.75 9.56
N ALA A 73 -15.55 19.19 8.35
CA ALA A 73 -15.56 17.71 8.10
C ALA A 73 -15.69 17.34 6.60
N ALA A 74 -15.07 18.06 5.65
CA ALA A 74 -15.19 17.65 4.23
C ALA A 74 -14.21 16.54 3.83
N PHE A 75 -13.11 16.36 4.57
CA PHE A 75 -12.04 15.42 4.25
C PHE A 75 -11.22 15.08 5.48
N ALA A 76 -11.08 13.78 5.76
CA ALA A 76 -10.24 13.21 6.80
C ALA A 76 -9.45 12.01 6.23
N LEU A 77 -8.35 11.67 6.89
CA LEU A 77 -7.54 10.50 6.57
C LEU A 77 -7.41 9.60 7.77
N TYR A 78 -7.49 8.29 7.53
CA TYR A 78 -7.35 7.28 8.57
C TYR A 78 -6.29 6.27 8.18
N ALA A 79 -5.40 5.99 9.11
CA ALA A 79 -4.41 4.94 8.97
C ALA A 79 -5.11 3.57 8.95
N TYR A 80 -4.92 2.83 7.86
CA TYR A 80 -5.52 1.52 7.67
C TYR A 80 -4.92 0.51 8.66
N GLY A 81 -5.78 -0.30 9.27
CA GLY A 81 -5.41 -1.32 10.25
C GLY A 81 -5.47 -0.86 11.72
N THR A 82 -5.43 0.45 11.98
CA THR A 82 -5.71 1.01 13.32
C THR A 82 -6.90 1.95 13.35
N ASP A 83 -7.38 2.40 12.19
CA ASP A 83 -8.43 3.42 12.02
C ASP A 83 -8.14 4.70 12.82
N THR A 84 -6.85 5.02 12.97
CA THR A 84 -6.40 6.23 13.64
C THR A 84 -6.44 7.39 12.66
N GLU A 85 -7.14 8.46 13.01
CA GLU A 85 -7.16 9.68 12.21
C GLU A 85 -5.77 10.32 12.15
N ILE A 86 -5.34 10.73 10.96
CA ILE A 86 -4.10 11.48 10.73
C ILE A 86 -4.47 12.96 10.74
N THR A 87 -4.12 13.65 11.83
CA THR A 87 -4.43 15.07 12.04
C THR A 87 -3.19 15.96 11.85
N ASP A 88 -3.34 17.26 12.03
CA ASP A 88 -2.27 18.26 11.96
C ASP A 88 -1.20 18.10 13.06
N SER A 89 -1.61 17.65 14.26
CA SER A 89 -0.72 17.34 15.38
C SER A 89 0.20 16.15 15.12
N GLY A 90 -0.12 15.36 14.09
CA GLY A 90 0.59 14.15 13.71
C GLY A 90 0.32 12.96 14.61
N VAL A 91 0.64 11.79 14.09
CA VAL A 91 0.49 10.49 14.75
C VAL A 91 1.70 9.61 14.47
N GLU A 92 2.21 8.93 15.50
CA GLU A 92 3.16 7.82 15.31
C GLU A 92 2.38 6.54 15.00
N LEU A 93 2.70 5.91 13.88
CA LEU A 93 2.01 4.72 13.40
C LEU A 93 2.66 3.46 14.01
N SER A 94 1.80 2.55 14.46
CA SER A 94 2.20 1.24 14.97
C SER A 94 2.02 0.12 13.94
N THR A 95 1.76 0.45 12.68
CA THR A 95 1.41 -0.48 11.60
C THR A 95 2.63 -1.18 11.01
N GLY A 96 3.83 -0.60 11.14
CA GLY A 96 5.07 -1.21 10.70
C GLY A 96 6.34 -0.53 11.22
N ILE A 97 7.48 -1.15 10.91
CA ILE A 97 8.82 -0.69 11.27
C ILE A 97 9.83 -1.06 10.16
N ILE A 98 10.76 -0.14 9.84
CA ILE A 98 11.98 -0.40 9.06
C ILE A 98 13.15 -0.56 10.03
N LYS A 99 14.10 -1.45 9.74
CA LYS A 99 15.36 -1.56 10.49
C LYS A 99 16.53 -1.02 9.69
N ASP A 100 17.66 -0.78 10.36
CA ASP A 100 18.89 -0.27 9.73
C ASP A 100 19.41 -1.15 8.59
N ASP A 101 19.05 -2.44 8.55
CA ASP A 101 19.40 -3.36 7.46
C ASP A 101 18.42 -3.31 6.27
N GLY A 102 17.50 -2.36 6.26
CA GLY A 102 16.45 -2.21 5.25
C GLY A 102 15.29 -3.20 5.42
N SER A 103 15.36 -4.14 6.37
CA SER A 103 14.27 -5.10 6.58
C SER A 103 13.03 -4.41 7.15
N MET A 104 11.87 -4.82 6.65
CA MET A 104 10.57 -4.30 7.05
C MET A 104 9.74 -5.34 7.79
N GLN A 105 8.98 -4.87 8.77
CA GLN A 105 7.92 -5.63 9.40
C GLN A 105 6.62 -4.81 9.38
N GLY A 106 5.55 -5.42 8.90
CA GLY A 106 4.26 -4.77 8.76
C GLY A 106 4.19 -3.79 7.58
N GLN A 107 3.13 -2.99 7.55
CA GLN A 107 2.89 -1.98 6.52
C GLN A 107 3.12 -0.61 7.14
N LEU A 108 4.04 0.18 6.58
CA LEU A 108 4.52 1.39 7.26
C LEU A 108 3.47 2.50 7.29
N LEU A 109 2.87 2.79 6.14
CA LEU A 109 1.77 3.71 6.02
C LEU A 109 0.83 3.24 4.92
N GLN A 110 -0.39 2.93 5.33
CA GLN A 110 -1.54 2.72 4.47
C GLN A 110 -2.65 3.60 5.00
N PHE A 111 -3.42 4.25 4.13
CA PHE A 111 -4.51 5.11 4.58
C PHE A 111 -5.67 5.12 3.60
N HIS A 112 -6.86 5.40 4.12
CA HIS A 112 -8.04 5.67 3.32
C HIS A 112 -8.57 7.08 3.63
N VAL A 113 -9.38 7.58 2.72
CA VAL A 113 -10.03 8.90 2.83
C VAL A 113 -11.43 8.71 3.37
N GLN A 114 -11.87 9.59 4.25
CA GLN A 114 -13.27 9.78 4.58
C GLN A 114 -13.68 11.20 4.21
N GLY A 115 -14.85 11.37 3.61
CA GLY A 115 -15.38 12.68 3.25
C GLY A 115 -16.54 12.57 2.29
N ASP A 116 -17.28 13.66 2.17
CA ASP A 116 -18.50 13.70 1.38
C ASP A 116 -18.23 14.27 -0.02
N ASP A 117 -18.97 13.79 -1.01
CA ASP A 117 -18.99 14.37 -2.37
C ASP A 117 -17.61 14.52 -3.07
N ILE A 118 -16.62 13.74 -2.68
CA ILE A 118 -15.32 13.68 -3.38
C ILE A 118 -15.55 13.08 -4.79
N GLU A 119 -15.13 13.79 -5.83
CA GLU A 119 -15.17 13.30 -7.21
C GLU A 119 -13.87 12.61 -7.58
N LYS A 120 -12.73 13.24 -7.30
CA LYS A 120 -11.41 12.65 -7.55
C LYS A 120 -10.34 13.29 -6.69
N ILE A 121 -9.26 12.54 -6.47
CA ILE A 121 -8.07 13.03 -5.79
C ILE A 121 -6.86 12.71 -6.65
N ARG A 122 -6.01 13.71 -6.91
CA ARG A 122 -4.68 13.52 -7.47
C ARG A 122 -3.67 13.46 -6.33
N PHE A 123 -2.99 12.32 -6.21
CA PHE A 123 -1.91 12.10 -5.26
C PHE A 123 -0.57 12.33 -5.94
N SER A 124 0.33 13.07 -5.30
CA SER A 124 1.68 13.35 -5.77
C SER A 124 2.67 13.19 -4.60
N SER A 125 3.55 12.19 -4.64
CA SER A 125 4.64 12.03 -3.66
C SER A 125 5.91 12.73 -4.17
N LYS A 126 6.60 13.42 -3.27
CA LYS A 126 7.81 14.18 -3.57
C LYS A 126 9.00 13.25 -3.80
N HIS A 127 9.29 12.37 -2.84
CA HIS A 127 10.50 11.55 -2.86
C HIS A 127 10.20 10.09 -3.20
N GLN A 128 9.20 9.50 -2.56
CA GLN A 128 8.97 8.04 -2.58
C GLN A 128 7.91 7.63 -3.61
N TYR A 129 7.39 6.40 -3.48
CA TYR A 129 6.41 5.84 -4.38
C TYR A 129 5.12 5.51 -3.63
N MET A 130 4.04 5.41 -4.39
CA MET A 130 2.73 5.06 -3.86
C MET A 130 2.01 4.12 -4.83
N ASP A 131 1.06 3.36 -4.30
CA ASP A 131 0.03 2.70 -5.08
C ASP A 131 -1.31 2.78 -4.36
N PHE A 132 -2.34 2.18 -4.96
CA PHE A 132 -3.61 2.00 -4.28
C PHE A 132 -4.21 0.64 -4.59
N THR A 133 -4.97 0.14 -3.61
CA THR A 133 -5.77 -1.08 -3.69
C THR A 133 -7.24 -0.71 -3.57
N ASP A 134 -8.06 -1.16 -4.51
CA ASP A 134 -9.52 -1.03 -4.44
C ASP A 134 -10.14 -2.40 -4.14
N TRP A 135 -10.46 -2.65 -2.88
CA TRP A 135 -11.03 -3.92 -2.40
C TRP A 135 -12.44 -4.19 -2.93
N THR A 136 -13.10 -3.20 -3.56
CA THR A 136 -14.36 -3.42 -4.27
C THR A 136 -14.18 -4.02 -5.65
N GLY A 137 -12.95 -4.01 -6.18
CA GLY A 137 -12.61 -4.47 -7.52
C GLY A 137 -13.13 -3.58 -8.66
N LYS A 138 -13.64 -2.38 -8.34
CA LYS A 138 -14.22 -1.46 -9.32
C LYS A 138 -13.16 -0.73 -10.15
N ARG A 139 -11.94 -0.59 -9.63
CA ARG A 139 -10.85 0.16 -10.26
C ARG A 139 -9.65 -0.75 -10.51
N PRO A 140 -8.98 -0.60 -11.67
CA PRO A 140 -7.71 -1.28 -11.89
C PRO A 140 -6.67 -0.72 -10.94
N GLU A 141 -5.99 -1.60 -10.21
CA GLU A 141 -4.88 -1.23 -9.34
C GLU A 141 -3.77 -0.52 -10.12
N ARG A 142 -3.05 0.38 -9.45
CA ARG A 142 -1.94 1.13 -10.04
C ARG A 142 -0.72 0.96 -9.17
N SER A 143 0.28 0.19 -9.62
CA SER A 143 1.51 -0.06 -8.85
C SER A 143 2.57 1.05 -9.00
N MET A 144 3.24 1.35 -7.88
CA MET A 144 4.48 2.13 -7.72
C MET A 144 4.60 3.38 -8.60
N LYS A 145 3.79 4.41 -8.32
CA LYS A 145 3.86 5.71 -9.00
C LYS A 145 4.14 6.84 -8.03
N LYS A 146 4.86 7.86 -8.52
CA LYS A 146 4.96 9.15 -7.83
C LYS A 146 3.68 9.97 -7.93
N GLN A 147 2.87 9.73 -8.97
CA GLN A 147 1.64 10.46 -9.18
C GLN A 147 0.55 9.58 -9.80
N PHE A 148 -0.67 9.70 -9.29
CA PHE A 148 -1.86 9.13 -9.90
C PHE A 148 -3.11 9.88 -9.46
N THR A 149 -4.20 9.69 -10.21
CA THR A 149 -5.52 10.22 -9.86
C THR A 149 -6.46 9.06 -9.62
N VAL A 150 -7.19 9.13 -8.51
CA VAL A 150 -8.26 8.18 -8.20
C VAL A 150 -9.60 8.90 -8.26
N THR A 151 -10.54 8.34 -9.02
CA THR A 151 -11.92 8.82 -9.06
C THR A 151 -12.71 8.19 -7.92
N TYR A 152 -13.24 9.02 -7.06
CA TYR A 152 -14.13 8.65 -5.97
C TYR A 152 -15.57 8.65 -6.51
N GLY A 153 -16.30 7.57 -6.26
CA GLY A 153 -17.62 7.35 -6.85
C GLY A 153 -18.73 7.97 -6.00
N ALA A 154 -19.99 7.85 -6.45
CA ALA A 154 -21.18 8.30 -5.70
C ALA A 154 -21.30 7.67 -4.30
N SER A 155 -20.77 6.47 -4.12
CA SER A 155 -20.87 5.67 -2.90
C SER A 155 -19.70 5.96 -1.97
N GLU A 156 -19.93 6.81 -0.95
CA GLU A 156 -18.96 7.10 0.10
C GLU A 156 -18.57 5.86 0.91
N SER A 157 -19.49 4.89 1.03
CA SER A 157 -19.19 3.59 1.64
C SER A 157 -18.13 2.77 0.89
N ASP A 158 -17.76 3.15 -0.34
CA ASP A 158 -16.66 2.53 -1.07
C ASP A 158 -15.28 3.08 -0.64
N TYR A 159 -15.23 4.20 0.08
CA TYR A 159 -13.98 4.94 0.28
C TYR A 159 -13.04 4.20 1.25
N ASP A 160 -13.60 3.56 2.29
CA ASP A 160 -12.86 2.71 3.24
C ASP A 160 -12.22 1.48 2.56
N TYR A 161 -12.71 1.12 1.37
CA TYR A 161 -12.21 0.02 0.56
C TYR A 161 -11.18 0.48 -0.48
N LEU A 162 -10.90 1.77 -0.58
CA LEU A 162 -9.87 2.34 -1.43
C LEU A 162 -8.70 2.80 -0.55
N VAL A 163 -7.67 1.96 -0.49
CA VAL A 163 -6.51 2.18 0.38
C VAL A 163 -5.34 2.65 -0.46
N ILE A 164 -4.73 3.76 -0.06
CA ILE A 164 -3.47 4.26 -0.62
C ILE A 164 -2.33 3.68 0.21
N ASN A 165 -1.32 3.10 -0.45
CA ASN A 165 -0.12 2.59 0.21
C ASN A 165 1.07 3.47 -0.15
N TRP A 166 1.86 3.83 0.86
CA TRP A 166 3.12 4.55 0.69
C TRP A 166 4.30 3.59 0.80
N HIS A 167 5.23 3.70 -0.14
CA HIS A 167 6.35 2.78 -0.32
C HIS A 167 7.67 3.54 -0.27
N PRO A 168 8.44 3.46 0.85
CA PRO A 168 9.75 4.10 0.98
C PRO A 168 10.85 3.32 0.27
N GLU A 169 10.64 2.98 -0.99
CA GLU A 169 11.51 2.12 -1.79
C GLU A 169 12.95 2.66 -1.86
N LEU A 170 13.11 3.97 -2.01
CA LEU A 170 14.44 4.58 -2.05
C LEU A 170 15.17 4.41 -0.72
N THR A 171 14.44 4.50 0.38
CA THR A 171 14.97 4.36 1.74
C THR A 171 15.35 2.92 2.05
N ILE A 172 14.50 1.96 1.68
CA ILE A 172 14.75 0.52 1.85
C ILE A 172 16.01 0.13 1.08
N ARG A 173 16.09 0.56 -0.19
CA ARG A 173 17.25 0.29 -1.04
C ARG A 173 18.52 0.91 -0.47
N GLU A 174 18.46 2.15 0.01
CA GLU A 174 19.62 2.81 0.61
C GLU A 174 20.18 2.04 1.80
N LEU A 175 19.30 1.55 2.69
CA LEU A 175 19.70 0.79 3.87
C LEU A 175 20.19 -0.62 3.50
N THR A 176 19.59 -1.24 2.48
CA THR A 176 19.94 -2.60 2.04
C THR A 176 21.26 -2.65 1.28
N ASP A 177 21.50 -1.67 0.39
CA ASP A 177 22.69 -1.61 -0.46
C ASP A 177 23.92 -1.11 0.31
N HIS A 178 23.73 -0.45 1.45
CA HIS A 178 24.79 0.16 2.27
C HIS A 178 24.72 -0.30 3.73
N PRO A 179 25.33 -1.45 4.09
CA PRO A 179 25.22 -2.05 5.42
C PRO A 179 25.91 -1.25 6.54
N ASP A 180 26.71 -0.24 6.18
CA ASP A 180 27.33 0.71 7.10
C ASP A 180 26.43 1.92 7.41
N ARG A 181 25.31 2.08 6.70
CA ARG A 181 24.32 3.12 6.97
C ARG A 181 23.32 2.66 8.03
N THR A 182 22.76 3.65 8.68
CA THR A 182 21.67 3.49 9.66
C THR A 182 20.60 4.49 9.31
N ILE A 183 19.38 4.27 9.80
CA ILE A 183 18.25 5.19 9.59
C ILE A 183 18.64 6.60 10.02
N ALA A 184 19.31 6.75 11.16
CA ALA A 184 19.74 8.04 11.69
C ALA A 184 20.76 8.77 10.80
N GLY A 185 21.49 8.04 9.94
CA GLY A 185 22.47 8.58 9.00
C GLY A 185 21.93 8.87 7.60
N LEU A 186 20.64 8.61 7.35
CA LEU A 186 20.02 8.90 6.05
C LEU A 186 19.90 10.40 5.79
N SER A 187 19.85 10.79 4.51
CA SER A 187 19.52 12.15 4.11
C SER A 187 18.07 12.49 4.44
N GLU A 188 17.76 13.78 4.52
CA GLU A 188 16.40 14.26 4.77
C GLU A 188 15.41 13.75 3.72
N GLU A 189 15.80 13.68 2.45
CA GLU A 189 14.95 13.16 1.36
C GLU A 189 14.59 11.67 1.50
N LEU A 190 15.39 10.90 2.24
CA LEU A 190 15.15 9.48 2.50
C LEU A 190 14.47 9.25 3.86
N GLN A 191 14.54 10.22 4.78
CA GLN A 191 13.82 10.17 6.06
C GLN A 191 12.44 10.80 5.97
N GLN A 192 12.23 11.74 5.06
CA GLN A 192 11.01 12.51 4.96
C GLN A 192 10.40 12.38 3.58
N ASP A 193 9.07 12.33 3.53
CA ASP A 193 8.33 12.42 2.29
C ASP A 193 7.10 13.32 2.45
N LEU A 194 6.61 13.83 1.33
CA LEU A 194 5.45 14.69 1.25
C LEU A 194 4.51 14.14 0.18
N ILE A 195 3.29 13.78 0.58
CA ILE A 195 2.21 13.42 -0.36
C ILE A 195 1.25 14.58 -0.45
N VAL A 196 1.21 15.25 -1.60
CA VAL A 196 0.23 16.29 -1.91
C VAL A 196 -1.01 15.65 -2.52
N MET A 197 -2.18 16.07 -2.03
CA MET A 197 -3.51 15.62 -2.46
C MET A 197 -4.28 16.82 -2.97
N GLU A 198 -4.52 16.86 -4.27
CA GLU A 198 -5.43 17.83 -4.89
C GLU A 198 -6.79 17.16 -5.05
N ILE A 199 -7.75 17.63 -4.26
CA ILE A 199 -9.10 17.09 -4.11
C ILE A 199 -10.04 17.94 -4.94
N GLU A 200 -10.84 17.29 -5.78
CA GLU A 200 -11.96 17.90 -6.51
C GLU A 200 -13.26 17.27 -6.02
N TYR A 201 -14.19 18.11 -5.59
CA TYR A 201 -15.52 17.73 -5.15
C TYR A 201 -16.52 17.82 -6.30
N ARG A 202 -17.65 17.10 -6.21
CA ARG A 202 -18.66 17.03 -7.27
C ARG A 202 -19.33 18.36 -7.61
N ASP A 203 -19.30 19.33 -6.69
CA ASP A 203 -19.80 20.69 -6.92
C ASP A 203 -18.79 21.58 -7.66
N GLY A 204 -17.61 21.04 -7.99
CA GLY A 204 -16.50 21.73 -8.63
C GLY A 204 -15.59 22.49 -7.67
N ALA A 205 -15.86 22.47 -6.36
CA ALA A 205 -14.93 22.99 -5.37
C ALA A 205 -13.63 22.16 -5.36
N THR A 206 -12.53 22.80 -4.99
CA THR A 206 -11.24 22.13 -4.84
C THR A 206 -10.61 22.43 -3.49
N ALA A 207 -9.83 21.49 -2.99
CA ALA A 207 -8.99 21.66 -1.81
C ALA A 207 -7.64 20.99 -2.05
N THR A 208 -6.60 21.51 -1.42
CA THR A 208 -5.28 20.90 -1.45
C THR A 208 -4.82 20.62 -0.03
N LYS A 209 -4.46 19.38 0.23
CA LYS A 209 -3.95 18.91 1.51
C LYS A 209 -2.65 18.16 1.31
N ALA A 210 -1.86 18.01 2.36
CA ALA A 210 -0.63 17.23 2.29
C ALA A 210 -0.43 16.36 3.53
N ILE A 211 0.12 15.16 3.32
CA ILE A 211 0.62 14.28 4.37
C ILE A 211 2.13 14.48 4.44
N TYR A 212 2.61 14.95 5.58
CA TYR A 212 4.03 14.95 5.91
C TYR A 212 4.35 13.63 6.58
N ILE A 213 5.33 12.91 6.03
CA ILE A 213 5.74 11.59 6.49
C ILE A 213 7.18 11.69 6.98
N THR A 214 7.46 11.12 8.14
CA THR A 214 8.81 11.06 8.70
C THR A 214 9.11 9.67 9.23
N LEU A 215 10.22 9.10 8.75
CA LEU A 215 10.86 7.93 9.32
C LEU A 215 11.68 8.35 10.54
N GLN A 216 11.27 7.89 11.71
CA GLN A 216 11.98 8.12 12.95
C GLN A 216 13.20 7.19 13.07
N ASN A 217 14.19 7.58 13.88
CA ASN A 217 15.40 6.79 14.15
C ASN A 217 15.13 5.39 14.72
N ASN A 218 13.95 5.17 15.30
CA ASN A 218 13.53 3.87 15.81
C ASN A 218 12.88 2.98 14.73
N GLY A 219 12.84 3.44 13.48
CA GLY A 219 12.26 2.72 12.34
C GLY A 219 10.76 2.91 12.13
N LYS A 220 10.07 3.63 13.01
CA LYS A 220 8.64 3.89 12.89
C LYS A 220 8.35 5.11 12.04
N ILE A 221 7.12 5.19 11.54
CA ILE A 221 6.64 6.34 10.78
C ILE A 221 5.81 7.25 11.68
N SER A 222 6.02 8.55 11.55
CA SER A 222 5.03 9.56 11.94
C SER A 222 4.44 10.25 10.72
N ALA A 223 3.14 10.49 10.73
CA ALA A 223 2.43 11.18 9.67
C ALA A 223 1.57 12.32 10.23
N SER A 224 1.47 13.45 9.52
CA SER A 224 0.56 14.55 9.86
C SER A 224 -0.12 15.11 8.62
N LEU A 225 -1.39 15.49 8.73
CA LEU A 225 -2.21 16.05 7.65
C LEU A 225 -2.39 17.55 7.83
N GLN A 226 -2.09 18.34 6.81
CA GLN A 226 -2.27 19.79 6.83
C GLN A 226 -2.88 20.30 5.53
N ASP A 227 -3.51 21.47 5.57
CA ASP A 227 -3.82 22.22 4.36
C ASP A 227 -2.53 22.64 3.67
N TYR A 228 -2.52 22.63 2.33
CA TYR A 228 -1.32 22.86 1.56
C TYR A 228 -1.54 23.83 0.41
N ILE A 229 -0.58 24.73 0.19
CA ILE A 229 -0.58 25.66 -0.94
C ILE A 229 0.55 25.23 -1.87
N VAL A 230 0.18 24.80 -3.08
CA VAL A 230 1.17 24.43 -4.09
C VAL A 230 1.86 25.69 -4.61
N THR A 231 3.19 25.66 -4.61
CA THR A 231 4.06 26.76 -5.04
C THR A 231 4.89 26.37 -6.27
N GLU A 232 5.69 27.30 -6.79
CA GLU A 232 6.61 27.01 -7.90
C GLU A 232 7.71 25.98 -7.52
N GLU A 233 8.01 25.83 -6.24
CA GLU A 233 8.99 24.85 -5.73
C GLU A 233 8.44 23.41 -5.77
N ASP A 234 7.12 23.25 -5.87
CA ASP A 234 6.42 21.97 -5.93
C ASP A 234 6.34 21.42 -7.35
N ALA A 235 7.47 21.46 -8.06
CA ALA A 235 7.55 21.00 -9.45
C ALA A 235 7.09 19.54 -9.61
N PHE A 236 7.20 18.69 -8.57
CA PHE A 236 6.73 17.31 -8.56
C PHE A 236 5.19 17.15 -8.62
N VAL A 237 4.44 18.19 -8.24
CA VAL A 237 2.97 18.21 -8.32
C VAL A 237 2.51 18.52 -9.75
N HIS A 238 3.24 19.40 -10.44
CA HIS A 238 2.88 19.89 -11.78
C HIS A 238 3.60 19.18 -12.92
N SER A 239 4.78 18.64 -12.67
CA SER A 239 5.60 17.94 -13.65
C SER A 239 5.49 16.45 -13.39
N PRO A 240 4.89 15.66 -14.30
CA PRO A 240 5.08 14.21 -14.25
C PRO A 240 6.58 13.98 -14.36
N SER A 241 7.22 13.43 -13.32
CA SER A 241 8.64 13.11 -13.34
C SER A 241 8.97 12.38 -14.65
N PRO A 242 10.07 12.73 -15.35
CA PRO A 242 10.47 12.07 -16.58
C PRO A 242 10.70 10.59 -16.28
N GLY A 243 9.85 9.76 -16.87
CA GLY A 243 9.85 8.31 -16.70
C GLY A 243 9.08 7.86 -15.47
N ALA A 244 7.85 7.38 -15.68
CA ALA A 244 7.54 6.10 -15.07
C ALA A 244 8.72 5.16 -15.35
N ILE A 245 9.11 4.31 -14.40
CA ILE A 245 9.75 3.04 -14.79
C ILE A 245 8.83 2.49 -15.89
N PRO A 246 9.35 2.18 -17.10
CA PRO A 246 8.48 1.82 -18.21
C PRO A 246 7.50 0.75 -17.74
N GLN A 247 6.22 1.10 -17.60
CA GLN A 247 5.20 0.08 -17.71
C GLN A 247 5.33 -0.41 -19.14
N MET A 248 5.96 -1.57 -19.35
CA MET A 248 5.73 -2.31 -20.56
C MET A 248 4.22 -2.40 -20.67
N LYS A 249 3.67 -1.79 -21.73
CA LYS A 249 2.30 -2.07 -22.15
C LYS A 249 2.15 -3.57 -22.03
N SER A 250 1.19 -4.01 -21.21
CA SER A 250 0.59 -5.31 -21.42
C SER A 250 0.13 -5.29 -22.87
N LYS A 251 0.96 -5.81 -23.78
CA LYS A 251 0.37 -6.58 -24.86
C LYS A 251 -0.51 -7.57 -24.13
N GLU A 252 -1.76 -7.66 -24.54
CA GLU A 252 -2.56 -8.86 -24.34
C GLU A 252 -1.79 -10.03 -24.98
N ALA A 253 -0.73 -10.47 -24.32
CA ALA A 253 -0.27 -11.82 -24.36
C ALA A 253 -1.05 -12.43 -23.21
N GLY A 254 -2.00 -13.31 -23.55
CA GLY A 254 -2.82 -13.98 -22.56
C GLY A 254 -1.95 -14.56 -21.45
N GLU A 255 -2.56 -14.73 -20.27
CA GLU A 255 -1.97 -15.52 -19.19
C GLU A 255 -1.21 -16.70 -19.80
N PRO A 256 0.09 -16.89 -19.48
CA PRO A 256 0.78 -18.08 -19.90
C PRO A 256 0.08 -19.24 -19.22
N GLN A 257 -0.82 -19.91 -19.96
CA GLN A 257 -1.58 -21.06 -19.47
C GLN A 257 -0.68 -22.29 -19.22
N ASN A 258 0.64 -22.13 -19.25
CA ASN A 258 1.58 -23.18 -18.90
C ASN A 258 2.96 -22.57 -18.58
N MET A 259 3.25 -22.38 -17.30
CA MET A 259 4.56 -21.96 -16.78
C MET A 259 5.42 -23.16 -16.33
N ASP A 260 4.98 -24.39 -16.61
CA ASP A 260 5.58 -25.62 -16.08
C ASP A 260 6.84 -26.10 -16.82
N SER A 261 7.39 -25.35 -17.78
CA SER A 261 8.58 -25.82 -18.53
C SER A 261 9.35 -24.71 -19.25
N VAL A 262 9.84 -23.71 -18.52
CA VAL A 262 10.91 -22.85 -19.07
C VAL A 262 12.22 -23.59 -18.89
N GLU A 263 12.77 -24.15 -19.97
CA GLU A 263 14.11 -24.77 -19.95
C GLU A 263 15.18 -23.68 -19.94
N TYR A 264 16.06 -23.72 -18.92
CA TYR A 264 17.20 -22.82 -18.77
C TYR A 264 18.48 -23.49 -19.25
N THR A 265 19.41 -22.73 -19.83
CA THR A 265 20.72 -23.28 -20.21
C THR A 265 21.57 -23.54 -18.97
N GLU A 266 22.56 -24.45 -19.09
CA GLU A 266 23.49 -24.70 -17.99
C GLU A 266 24.25 -23.45 -17.55
N GLU A 267 24.56 -22.53 -18.48
CA GLU A 267 25.23 -21.27 -18.14
C GLU A 267 24.32 -20.37 -17.30
N GLU A 268 23.03 -20.33 -17.60
CA GLU A 268 22.05 -19.52 -16.88
C GLU A 268 21.83 -20.05 -15.47
N ILE A 269 21.72 -21.38 -15.33
CA ILE A 269 21.63 -22.05 -14.03
C ILE A 269 22.89 -21.80 -13.20
N LYS A 270 24.09 -21.93 -13.78
CA LYS A 270 25.36 -21.67 -13.07
C LYS A 270 25.49 -20.20 -12.65
N ALA A 271 25.02 -19.27 -13.48
CA ALA A 271 25.01 -17.85 -13.14
C ALA A 271 24.08 -17.56 -11.96
N ALA A 272 22.86 -18.11 -11.97
CA ALA A 272 21.91 -17.98 -10.87
C ALA A 272 22.42 -18.66 -9.59
N GLU A 273 23.02 -19.85 -9.70
CA GLU A 273 23.64 -20.58 -8.60
C GLU A 273 24.73 -19.73 -7.92
N LYS A 274 25.59 -19.06 -8.70
CA LYS A 274 26.64 -18.18 -8.14
C LYS A 274 26.04 -17.05 -7.31
N ILE A 275 24.91 -16.47 -7.76
CA ILE A 275 24.20 -15.44 -7.01
C ILE A 275 23.57 -16.02 -5.74
N ALA A 276 22.95 -17.20 -5.82
CA ALA A 276 22.39 -17.89 -4.66
C ALA A 276 23.47 -18.16 -3.59
N TRP A 277 24.64 -18.67 -3.99
CA TRP A 277 25.77 -18.85 -3.08
C TRP A 277 26.23 -17.53 -2.46
N LYS A 278 26.38 -16.47 -3.27
CA LYS A 278 26.74 -15.12 -2.79
C LYS A 278 25.72 -14.56 -1.81
N TYR A 279 24.43 -14.79 -2.05
CA TYR A 279 23.36 -14.41 -1.14
C TYR A 279 23.53 -15.07 0.22
N TYR A 280 23.92 -16.35 0.28
CA TYR A 280 24.09 -17.05 1.55
C TYR A 280 25.40 -16.75 2.30
N THR A 281 26.43 -16.19 1.65
CA THR A 281 27.68 -15.83 2.34
C THR A 281 27.51 -14.70 3.37
N ARG A 282 26.39 -13.97 3.31
CA ARG A 282 26.05 -12.90 4.27
C ARG A 282 25.53 -13.42 5.61
N PHE A 283 25.12 -14.68 5.70
CA PHE A 283 24.59 -15.27 6.93
C PHE A 283 25.69 -15.88 7.81
N PRO A 284 25.45 -16.02 9.13
CA PRO A 284 26.44 -16.59 10.04
C PRO A 284 26.70 -18.09 9.76
N LYS A 285 27.83 -18.61 10.26
CA LYS A 285 28.35 -19.96 9.93
C LYS A 285 27.43 -21.14 10.28
N ASP A 286 26.40 -20.91 11.09
CA ASP A 286 25.36 -21.88 11.45
C ASP A 286 24.25 -22.01 10.39
N ARG A 287 24.14 -21.05 9.45
CA ARG A 287 23.30 -21.07 8.25
C ARG A 287 24.07 -21.32 6.96
N GLU A 288 25.27 -21.90 7.07
CA GLU A 288 26.07 -22.30 5.92
C GLU A 288 25.28 -23.28 5.03
N ILE A 289 25.08 -22.92 3.76
CA ILE A 289 24.54 -23.85 2.77
C ILE A 289 25.61 -24.89 2.44
N VAL A 290 25.26 -26.16 2.56
CA VAL A 290 26.16 -27.28 2.24
C VAL A 290 25.88 -27.88 0.87
N GLN A 291 24.68 -27.65 0.35
CA GLN A 291 24.26 -28.14 -0.96
C GLN A 291 23.18 -27.23 -1.55
N LEU A 292 23.27 -26.95 -2.85
CA LEU A 292 22.28 -26.22 -3.62
C LEU A 292 21.93 -27.05 -4.86
N ASN A 293 20.65 -27.38 -5.06
CA ASN A 293 20.18 -28.17 -6.19
C ASN A 293 19.17 -27.37 -7.00
N HIS A 294 19.37 -27.26 -8.32
CA HIS A 294 18.35 -26.73 -9.23
C HIS A 294 17.11 -27.64 -9.23
N THR A 295 15.92 -27.06 -9.29
CA THR A 295 14.67 -27.82 -9.38
C THR A 295 13.70 -27.20 -10.38
N ASP A 296 13.05 -28.06 -11.15
CA ASP A 296 12.03 -27.68 -12.14
C ASP A 296 10.64 -27.49 -11.50
N GLY A 297 10.53 -27.58 -10.16
CA GLY A 297 9.29 -27.60 -9.38
C GLY A 297 8.60 -26.24 -9.19
N PHE A 298 8.45 -25.45 -10.26
CA PHE A 298 7.88 -24.10 -10.24
C PHE A 298 6.43 -24.02 -9.72
N GLY A 299 5.60 -25.03 -10.03
CA GLY A 299 4.17 -25.03 -9.71
C GLY A 299 3.81 -24.99 -8.21
N GLN A 300 4.74 -25.36 -7.32
CA GLN A 300 4.52 -25.28 -5.86
C GLN A 300 4.90 -23.93 -5.25
N VAL A 301 5.71 -23.13 -5.97
CA VAL A 301 6.27 -21.88 -5.45
C VAL A 301 5.73 -20.62 -6.13
N SER A 302 4.88 -20.76 -7.15
CA SER A 302 4.26 -19.66 -7.89
C SER A 302 3.48 -18.67 -7.00
N ASN A 303 2.88 -19.15 -5.91
CA ASN A 303 2.18 -18.31 -4.93
C ASN A 303 3.12 -17.42 -4.11
N PHE A 304 4.42 -17.70 -4.11
CA PHE A 304 5.43 -16.94 -3.39
C PHE A 304 6.19 -15.95 -4.28
N ILE A 305 5.82 -15.84 -5.56
CA ILE A 305 6.41 -14.89 -6.50
C ILE A 305 5.57 -13.61 -6.47
N PRO A 306 6.12 -12.46 -6.04
CA PRO A 306 5.43 -11.18 -6.12
C PRO A 306 4.96 -10.88 -7.55
N ASP A 307 3.80 -10.23 -7.69
CA ASP A 307 3.16 -10.00 -8.98
C ASP A 307 4.06 -9.30 -10.01
N GLU A 308 4.95 -8.42 -9.54
CA GLU A 308 5.94 -7.71 -10.35
C GLU A 308 6.96 -8.64 -11.05
N TYR A 309 7.24 -9.82 -10.48
CA TYR A 309 8.18 -10.80 -11.03
C TYR A 309 7.50 -11.94 -11.79
N LYS A 310 6.17 -12.02 -11.78
CA LYS A 310 5.44 -13.13 -12.43
C LYS A 310 5.71 -13.25 -13.93
N ASN A 311 6.12 -12.16 -14.58
CA ASN A 311 6.46 -12.16 -16.01
C ASN A 311 7.96 -12.31 -16.29
N TRP A 312 8.78 -12.47 -15.25
CA TRP A 312 10.23 -12.58 -15.37
C TRP A 312 10.64 -14.05 -15.54
N GLN A 313 11.90 -14.26 -15.92
CA GLN A 313 12.52 -15.57 -15.86
C GLN A 313 12.82 -15.91 -14.41
N ILE A 314 12.42 -17.10 -13.96
CA ILE A 314 12.57 -17.52 -12.57
C ILE A 314 13.28 -18.87 -12.50
N ILE A 315 14.37 -18.91 -11.75
CA ILE A 315 15.06 -20.15 -11.41
C ILE A 315 14.89 -20.43 -9.92
N VAL A 316 14.59 -21.69 -9.61
CA VAL A 316 14.40 -22.16 -8.23
C VAL A 316 15.52 -23.11 -7.85
N PHE A 317 16.07 -22.91 -6.66
CA PHE A 317 16.98 -23.86 -6.05
C PHE A 317 16.47 -24.35 -4.70
N GLN A 318 16.81 -25.60 -4.39
CA GLN A 318 16.72 -26.18 -3.07
C GLN A 318 18.07 -26.01 -2.35
N ALA A 319 18.09 -25.21 -1.30
CA ALA A 319 19.25 -24.93 -0.47
C ALA A 319 19.20 -25.75 0.83
N TYR A 320 20.23 -26.54 1.08
CA TYR A 320 20.35 -27.38 2.27
C TYR A 320 21.30 -26.72 3.26
N GLU A 321 20.79 -26.32 4.41
CA GLU A 321 21.58 -25.72 5.49
C GLU A 321 22.29 -26.77 6.34
N LYS A 322 23.52 -26.47 6.76
CA LYS A 322 24.34 -27.32 7.62
C LYS A 322 23.66 -27.72 8.93
N SER A 323 22.91 -26.79 9.54
CA SER A 323 22.15 -27.02 10.78
C SER A 323 20.98 -27.99 10.60
N MET A 324 20.58 -28.26 9.36
CA MET A 324 19.45 -29.10 9.00
C MET A 324 19.86 -30.32 8.17
N TYR A 325 21.16 -30.55 7.97
CA TYR A 325 21.66 -31.69 7.20
C TYR A 325 22.14 -32.83 8.11
N PRO A 326 21.76 -34.11 7.87
CA PRO A 326 20.92 -34.62 6.79
C PRO A 326 19.45 -34.70 7.24
N ALA A 327 18.63 -33.71 6.86
CA ALA A 327 17.17 -33.78 6.95
C ALA A 327 16.58 -33.39 5.60
N ASP A 328 15.42 -33.97 5.29
CA ASP A 328 14.72 -33.85 4.00
C ASP A 328 14.10 -32.46 3.77
N THR A 329 14.48 -31.46 4.55
CA THR A 329 13.90 -30.11 4.52
C THR A 329 14.88 -29.15 3.87
N ALA A 330 14.74 -28.95 2.57
CA ALA A 330 15.43 -27.90 1.83
C ALA A 330 14.66 -26.58 1.96
N ARG A 331 15.40 -25.47 1.87
CA ARG A 331 14.80 -24.15 1.63
C ARG A 331 14.68 -23.92 0.14
N HIS A 332 13.58 -23.32 -0.28
CA HIS A 332 13.41 -22.82 -1.64
C HIS A 332 13.97 -21.41 -1.73
N ILE A 333 14.92 -21.20 -2.65
CA ILE A 333 15.40 -19.87 -3.03
C ILE A 333 14.97 -19.59 -4.48
N LEU A 334 14.32 -18.45 -4.67
CA LEU A 334 13.80 -18.02 -5.95
C LEU A 334 14.65 -16.87 -6.47
N LEU A 335 15.20 -17.06 -7.68
CA LEU A 335 15.94 -16.03 -8.39
C LEU A 335 15.15 -15.58 -9.61
N ALA A 336 15.05 -14.27 -9.80
CA ALA A 336 14.38 -13.67 -10.94
C ALA A 336 15.34 -12.85 -11.78
N ARG A 337 15.07 -12.77 -13.08
CA ARG A 337 15.63 -11.75 -13.98
C ARG A 337 14.65 -11.45 -15.10
N GLU A 338 14.62 -10.21 -15.54
CA GLU A 338 13.66 -9.77 -16.55
C GLU A 338 13.95 -10.38 -17.93
N ASN A 339 15.23 -10.53 -18.29
CA ASN A 339 15.67 -11.09 -19.56
C ASN A 339 17.12 -11.63 -19.45
N SER A 340 17.64 -12.24 -20.53
CA SER A 340 18.95 -12.89 -20.55
C SER A 340 20.16 -11.95 -20.37
N SER A 341 19.98 -10.62 -20.54
CA SER A 341 21.05 -9.63 -20.35
C SER A 341 21.10 -9.03 -18.95
N GLU A 342 20.09 -9.27 -18.11
CA GLU A 342 20.01 -8.77 -16.74
C GLU A 342 20.62 -9.75 -15.73
N GLU A 343 21.08 -9.22 -14.59
CA GLU A 343 21.59 -10.05 -13.50
C GLU A 343 20.45 -10.77 -12.77
N TRP A 344 20.73 -11.98 -12.29
CA TRP A 344 19.82 -12.70 -11.40
C TRP A 344 19.75 -12.02 -10.03
N ILE A 345 18.55 -11.82 -9.53
CA ILE A 345 18.29 -11.27 -8.18
C ILE A 345 17.52 -12.28 -7.33
N VAL A 346 17.77 -12.31 -6.03
CA VAL A 346 17.02 -13.15 -5.09
C VAL A 346 15.75 -12.42 -4.70
N ILE A 347 14.59 -13.00 -5.02
CA ILE A 347 13.28 -12.38 -4.75
C ILE A 347 12.51 -13.03 -3.61
N ASN A 348 12.87 -14.27 -3.25
CA ASN A 348 12.27 -14.95 -2.11
C ASN A 348 13.16 -16.09 -1.57
N GLU A 349 13.03 -16.36 -0.27
CA GLU A 349 13.61 -17.49 0.45
C GLU A 349 12.56 -18.05 1.43
N GLY A 350 12.22 -19.34 1.33
CA GLY A 350 11.20 -19.99 2.16
C GLY A 350 11.47 -21.47 2.41
N TYR A 351 10.67 -22.09 3.29
CA TYR A 351 10.66 -23.55 3.50
C TYR A 351 9.69 -24.22 2.55
#